data_AF-A0A075FQY6-F1
#
_entry.id   AF-A0A075FQY6-F1
#
_cell.length_a   1.000
_cell.length_b   1.000
_cell.length_c   1.000
_cell.angle_alpha   90.00
_cell.angle_beta   90.00
_cell.angle_gamma   90.00
#
_symmetry.space_group_name_H-M   'P 1'
#
loop_
_entity.id
_entity.type
_entity.pdbx_description
1 polymer ?
#
loop_
_entity_poly.entity_id
_entity_poly.type
_entity_poly.pdbx_seq_one_letter_code
_entity_poly.pdbx_strand_id
1 'polypeptide(L)'
;MMSKAPADYVKTIPQHVRAAKQLESIREIKKGDIISYVKILNKPGVKPIEMARASEIDSSKYMEFMESTLDQLTSSMNLDFDVILGKPKQTGLEQFFWN
;
A
#
# COMPACT_ATOMS: atom_id res chain seq x y z
N MET A 1 -7.39 -13.20 -1.14
CA MET A 1 -7.78 -14.61 -1.36
C MET A 1 -6.90 -15.20 -2.46
N MET A 2 -6.44 -16.45 -2.30
CA MET A 2 -5.62 -17.16 -3.27
C MET A 2 -6.48 -17.77 -4.39
N SER A 3 -6.27 -17.32 -5.64
CA SER A 3 -7.01 -17.87 -6.81
C SER A 3 -6.47 -19.22 -7.30
N LYS A 4 -5.19 -19.50 -7.05
CA LYS A 4 -4.47 -20.75 -7.39
C LYS A 4 -3.37 -21.00 -6.35
N ALA A 5 -2.67 -22.13 -6.42
CA ALA A 5 -1.60 -22.42 -5.48
C ALA A 5 -0.43 -21.42 -5.65
N PRO A 6 0.32 -21.08 -4.57
CA PRO A 6 1.44 -20.12 -4.66
C PRO A 6 2.49 -20.51 -5.71
N ALA A 7 2.74 -21.81 -5.90
CA ALA A 7 3.67 -22.35 -6.89
C ALA A 7 3.27 -22.03 -8.34
N ASP A 8 1.98 -21.91 -8.64
CA ASP A 8 1.47 -21.66 -9.99
C ASP A 8 1.65 -20.21 -10.45
N TYR A 9 2.15 -19.32 -9.58
CA TYR A 9 2.47 -17.93 -9.91
C TYR A 9 3.95 -17.80 -10.30
N VAL A 10 4.22 -17.93 -11.61
CA VAL A 10 5.58 -17.90 -12.19
C VAL A 10 5.97 -16.60 -12.91
N LYS A 11 5.01 -15.88 -13.51
CA LYS A 11 5.29 -14.63 -14.26
C LYS A 11 5.15 -13.40 -13.37
N THR A 12 3.90 -13.00 -13.11
CA THR A 12 3.58 -11.91 -12.20
C THR A 12 3.20 -12.51 -10.86
N ILE A 13 3.90 -12.08 -9.80
CA ILE A 13 3.63 -12.52 -8.43
C ILE A 13 2.98 -11.36 -7.68
N PRO A 14 1.64 -11.38 -7.49
CA PRO A 14 0.92 -10.39 -6.70
C PRO A 14 1.40 -10.33 -5.25
N GLN A 15 1.07 -9.24 -4.56
CA GLN A 15 1.51 -9.00 -3.19
C GLN A 15 1.06 -10.09 -2.21
N HIS A 16 -0.23 -10.47 -2.24
CA HIS A 16 -0.76 -11.55 -1.40
C HIS A 16 -0.06 -12.89 -1.67
N VAL A 17 0.37 -13.16 -2.91
CA VAL A 17 1.13 -14.37 -3.25
C VAL A 17 2.57 -14.31 -2.72
N ARG A 18 3.21 -13.14 -2.75
CA ARG A 18 4.56 -12.98 -2.15
C ARG A 18 4.53 -13.20 -0.63
N ALA A 19 3.46 -12.78 0.03
CA ALA A 19 3.25 -13.06 1.44
C ALA A 19 2.95 -14.55 1.67
N ALA A 20 2.12 -15.17 0.82
CA ALA A 20 1.82 -16.60 0.88
C ALA A 20 3.08 -17.47 0.77
N LYS A 21 3.98 -17.17 -0.18
CA LYS A 21 5.24 -17.90 -0.37
C LYS A 21 6.17 -17.83 0.86
N GLN A 22 6.12 -16.75 1.64
CA GLN A 22 6.87 -16.67 2.90
C GLN A 22 6.23 -17.57 3.97
N LEU A 23 4.90 -17.63 3.98
CA LEU A 23 4.11 -18.38 4.95
C LEU A 23 4.13 -19.91 4.70
N GLU A 24 4.50 -20.35 3.49
CA GLU A 24 4.72 -21.78 3.16
C GLU A 24 5.76 -22.45 4.06
N SER A 25 6.68 -21.68 4.65
CA SER A 25 7.66 -22.19 5.63
C SER A 25 7.05 -22.57 6.99
N ILE A 26 5.83 -22.10 7.27
CA ILE A 26 5.16 -22.25 8.58
C ILE A 26 3.89 -23.10 8.43
N ARG A 27 3.19 -23.03 7.29
CA ARG A 27 1.99 -23.84 7.02
C ARG A 27 1.77 -24.08 5.52
N GLU A 28 1.02 -25.12 5.21
CA GLU A 28 0.52 -25.36 3.85
C GLU A 28 -0.51 -24.29 3.44
N ILE A 29 -0.39 -23.75 2.21
CA ILE A 29 -1.31 -22.75 1.66
C ILE A 29 -2.07 -23.34 0.47
N LYS A 30 -3.40 -23.28 0.51
CA LYS A 30 -4.30 -23.85 -0.50
C LYS A 30 -5.05 -22.77 -1.28
N LYS A 31 -5.62 -23.18 -2.41
CA LYS A 31 -6.55 -22.33 -3.16
C LYS A 31 -7.76 -22.02 -2.28
N GLY A 32 -8.19 -20.76 -2.28
CA GLY A 32 -9.28 -20.27 -1.43
C GLY A 32 -8.80 -19.61 -0.13
N ASP A 33 -7.54 -19.83 0.28
CA ASP A 33 -7.04 -19.24 1.52
C ASP A 33 -6.98 -17.71 1.46
N ILE A 34 -7.28 -17.09 2.60
CA ILE A 34 -7.17 -15.65 2.80
C ILE A 34 -5.81 -15.37 3.46
N ILE A 35 -4.96 -14.63 2.76
CA ILE A 35 -3.63 -14.26 3.22
C ILE A 35 -3.65 -12.80 3.64
N SER A 36 -3.48 -12.57 4.93
CA SER A 36 -3.34 -11.24 5.51
C SER A 36 -1.87 -10.83 5.53
N TYR A 37 -1.57 -9.63 5.07
CA TYR A 37 -0.20 -9.14 4.96
C TYR A 37 -0.12 -7.65 5.23
N VAL A 38 1.09 -7.20 5.57
CA VAL A 38 1.42 -5.78 5.73
C VAL A 38 2.49 -5.35 4.73
N LYS A 39 2.51 -4.06 4.40
CA LYS A 39 3.59 -3.41 3.66
C LYS A 39 4.78 -3.21 4.58
N ILE A 40 5.96 -3.57 4.09
CA ILE A 40 7.21 -3.42 4.81
C ILE A 40 8.21 -2.63 3.97
N LEU A 41 9.13 -1.95 4.64
CA LEU A 41 10.16 -1.10 4.00
C LEU A 41 11.12 -1.94 3.13
N ASN A 42 11.41 -3.17 3.57
CA ASN A 42 12.40 -4.04 2.96
C ASN A 42 11.80 -4.96 1.89
N LYS A 43 12.62 -5.41 0.93
CA LYS A 43 12.22 -6.49 0.00
C LYS A 43 11.86 -7.75 0.81
N PRO A 44 10.77 -8.46 0.47
CA PRO A 44 10.00 -8.40 -0.78
C PRO A 44 8.88 -7.33 -0.84
N GLY A 45 8.86 -6.37 0.09
CA GLY A 45 7.95 -5.23 0.15
C GLY A 45 6.60 -5.54 0.80
N VAL A 46 6.37 -6.80 1.16
CA VAL A 46 5.21 -7.28 1.92
C VAL A 46 5.60 -8.47 2.78
N LYS A 47 4.93 -8.64 3.92
CA LYS A 47 5.16 -9.74 4.86
C LYS A 47 3.82 -10.22 5.43
N PRO A 48 3.60 -11.53 5.61
CA PRO A 48 2.41 -12.01 6.28
C PRO A 48 2.36 -11.50 7.72
N ILE A 49 1.16 -11.21 8.23
CA ILE A 49 0.96 -10.64 9.59
C ILE A 49 1.64 -11.51 10.64
N GLU A 50 1.56 -12.84 10.47
CA GLU A 50 2.13 -13.84 11.37
C GLU A 50 3.67 -13.74 11.51
N MET A 51 4.35 -13.13 10.54
CA MET A 51 5.82 -12.97 10.55
C MET A 51 6.28 -11.52 10.69
N ALA A 52 5.35 -10.56 10.68
CA ALA A 52 5.68 -9.15 10.65
C ALA A 52 5.93 -8.58 12.05
N ARG A 53 6.93 -7.70 12.16
CA ARG A 53 7.13 -6.87 13.35
C ARG A 53 6.68 -5.44 13.09
N ALA A 54 6.17 -4.76 14.10
CA ALA A 54 5.68 -3.38 13.98
C ALA A 54 6.78 -2.42 13.44
N SER A 55 8.04 -2.64 13.82
CA SER A 55 9.19 -1.86 13.37
C SER A 55 9.52 -2.01 11.88
N GLU A 56 9.01 -3.03 11.21
CA GLU A 56 9.25 -3.28 9.79
C GLU A 56 8.20 -2.64 8.88
N ILE A 57 7.08 -2.19 9.45
CA ILE A 57 5.91 -1.68 8.73
C ILE A 57 6.24 -0.34 8.07
N ASP A 58 5.95 -0.24 6.78
CA ASP A 58 6.11 1.00 6.01
C ASP A 58 4.89 1.89 6.19
N SER A 59 4.86 2.68 7.27
CA SER A 59 3.77 3.60 7.58
C SER A 59 3.58 4.67 6.50
N SER A 60 4.66 5.17 5.91
CA SER A 60 4.62 6.15 4.82
C SER A 60 3.83 5.64 3.62
N LYS A 61 3.97 4.36 3.25
CA LYS A 61 3.20 3.76 2.16
C LYS A 61 1.70 3.71 2.46
N TYR A 62 1.32 3.47 3.71
CA TYR A 62 -0.09 3.51 4.11
C TYR A 62 -0.65 4.93 4.08
N MET A 63 0.13 5.93 4.51
CA MET A 63 -0.27 7.35 4.40
C MET A 63 -0.53 7.73 2.94
N GLU A 64 0.39 7.39 2.03
CA GLU A 64 0.23 7.65 0.59
C GLU A 64 -1.04 7.01 0.02
N PHE A 65 -1.36 5.77 0.42
CA PHE A 65 -2.60 5.12 -0.01
C PHE A 65 -3.85 5.79 0.53
N MET A 66 -3.82 6.25 1.78
CA MET A 66 -4.94 6.99 2.37
C MET A 66 -5.13 8.34 1.66
N GLU A 67 -4.06 9.10 1.45
CA GLU A 67 -4.08 10.36 0.69
C GLU A 67 -4.66 10.12 -0.72
N SER A 68 -4.13 9.15 -1.47
CA SER A 68 -4.62 8.86 -2.83
C SER A 68 -6.08 8.43 -2.87
N THR A 69 -6.56 7.70 -1.86
CA THR A 69 -7.96 7.29 -1.77
C THR A 69 -8.85 8.48 -1.46
N LEU A 70 -8.43 9.35 -0.53
CA LEU A 70 -9.17 10.55 -0.15
C LEU A 70 -9.21 11.54 -1.31
N ASP A 71 -8.10 11.76 -2.01
CA ASP A 71 -8.06 12.62 -3.20
C ASP A 71 -9.06 12.18 -4.27
N GLN A 72 -9.17 10.87 -4.54
CA GLN A 72 -10.15 10.35 -5.49
C GLN A 72 -11.60 10.62 -5.04
N LEU A 73 -11.88 10.62 -3.73
CA LEU A 73 -13.19 10.93 -3.19
C LEU A 73 -13.48 12.44 -3.19
N THR A 74 -12.53 13.26 -2.72
CA THR A 74 -12.71 14.71 -2.53
C THR A 74 -12.63 15.49 -3.83
N SER A 75 -11.85 15.02 -4.81
CA SER A 75 -11.79 15.62 -6.15
C SER A 75 -13.15 15.66 -6.83
N SER A 76 -14.00 14.65 -6.62
CA SER A 76 -15.38 14.63 -7.14
C SER A 76 -16.26 15.74 -6.56
N MET A 77 -15.90 16.27 -5.39
CA MET A 77 -16.58 17.34 -4.68
C MET A 77 -15.91 18.71 -4.89
N ASN A 78 -14.92 18.79 -5.80
CA ASN A 78 -14.06 19.95 -6.00
C ASN A 78 -13.36 20.42 -4.71
N LEU A 79 -13.07 19.47 -3.82
CA LEU A 79 -12.35 19.69 -2.57
C LEU A 79 -10.89 19.26 -2.76
N ASP A 80 -9.99 20.24 -2.72
CA ASP A 80 -8.55 20.01 -2.74
C ASP A 80 -8.09 19.53 -1.36
N PHE A 81 -7.65 18.28 -1.28
CA PHE A 81 -7.27 17.67 -0.01
C PHE A 81 -6.02 18.33 0.60
N ASP A 82 -5.10 18.83 -0.23
CA ASP A 82 -3.93 19.56 0.25
C ASP A 82 -4.34 20.89 0.91
N VAL A 83 -5.40 21.53 0.40
CA VAL A 83 -6.01 22.72 1.04
C VAL A 83 -6.65 22.36 2.37
N ILE A 84 -7.34 21.22 2.47
CA ILE A 84 -7.95 20.75 3.73
C ILE A 84 -6.89 20.45 4.78
N LEU A 85 -5.76 19.86 4.38
CA LEU A 85 -4.64 19.57 5.27
C LEU A 85 -3.83 20.82 5.66
N GLY A 86 -4.20 22.00 5.14
CA GLY A 86 -3.49 23.25 5.41
C GLY A 86 -2.08 23.26 4.82
N LYS A 87 -1.78 22.39 3.84
CA LYS A 87 -0.54 22.52 3.08
C LYS A 87 -0.61 23.85 2.32
N PRO A 88 0.48 24.63 2.30
CA PRO A 88 0.48 25.84 1.50
C PRO A 88 0.13 25.44 0.07
N LYS A 89 -0.95 26.04 -0.49
CA LYS A 89 -1.21 25.95 -1.94
C LYS A 89 0.14 26.15 -2.60
N GLN A 90 0.57 25.24 -3.48
CA GLN A 90 1.71 25.50 -4.33
C GLN A 90 1.45 26.85 -4.97
N THR A 91 2.16 27.85 -4.46
CA THR A 91 1.98 29.21 -4.89
C THR A 91 2.57 29.23 -6.27
N GLY A 92 1.69 29.28 -7.26
CA GLY A 92 2.10 29.38 -8.64
C GLY A 92 3.01 30.59 -8.83
N LEU A 93 3.56 30.70 -10.04
CA LEU A 93 4.38 31.84 -10.47
C LEU A 93 3.78 33.22 -10.11
N GLU A 94 2.46 33.31 -9.91
CA GLU A 94 1.75 34.50 -9.42
C GLU A 94 2.28 35.06 -8.08
N GLN A 95 2.77 34.22 -7.16
CA GLN A 95 3.36 34.72 -5.90
C GLN A 95 4.71 35.40 -6.11
N PHE A 96 5.43 35.08 -7.19
CA PHE A 96 6.68 35.76 -7.54
C PHE A 96 6.46 37.16 -8.11
N PHE A 97 5.26 37.47 -8.60
CA PHE A 97 5.02 38.74 -9.27
C PHE A 97 4.71 39.87 -8.30
N TRP A 98 4.02 39.64 -7.17
CA TRP A 98 3.58 40.70 -6.23
C TRP A 98 4.41 40.81 -4.94
N ASN A 99 5.75 40.82 -5.04
CA ASN A 99 6.63 41.20 -3.94
C ASN A 99 7.23 42.59 -4.15
#